data_AF-E1NRR9-F1
#
_entry.id   AF-E1NRR9-F1
#
_cell.length_a   1.000
_cell.length_b   1.000
_cell.length_c   1.000
_cell.angle_alpha   90.00
_cell.angle_beta   90.00
_cell.angle_gamma   90.00
#
_symmetry.space_group_name_H-M   'P 1'
#
loop_
_entity.id
_entity.type
_entity.pdbx_description
1 polymer ?
#
loop_
_entity_poly.entity_id
_entity_poly.type
_entity_poly.pdbx_seq_one_letter_code
_entity_poly.pdbx_strand_id
1 'polypeptide(L)'
;MLFFVVLQRFQHKNNVGEVNIKEVSIEDMVLWLSSKLHSAHKLSFFELSAELTTVDELISLFLAILELCRNQKIKVYQESDFEDLVIESLVA
;
A
#
# COMPACT_ATOMS: atom_id res chain seq x y z
N MET A 1 -7.53 -2.92 -15.35
CA MET A 1 -7.13 -3.79 -16.48
C MET A 1 -5.64 -3.72 -16.77
N LEU A 2 -5.02 -2.55 -16.96
CA LEU A 2 -3.56 -2.44 -17.20
C LEU A 2 -2.69 -2.96 -16.04
N PHE A 3 -3.11 -2.69 -14.80
CA PHE A 3 -2.30 -2.99 -13.62
C PHE A 3 -2.26 -4.49 -13.25
N PHE A 4 -3.38 -5.21 -13.41
CA PHE A 4 -3.41 -6.68 -13.25
C PHE A 4 -2.44 -7.35 -14.22
N VAL A 5 -2.33 -6.84 -15.45
CA VAL A 5 -1.38 -7.34 -16.47
C VAL A 5 0.08 -7.05 -16.07
N VAL A 6 0.35 -5.92 -15.40
CA VAL A 6 1.69 -5.61 -14.86
C VAL A 6 2.05 -6.57 -13.72
N LEU A 7 1.13 -6.81 -12.78
CA LEU A 7 1.31 -7.78 -11.68
C LEU A 7 1.53 -9.21 -12.22
N GLN A 8 0.73 -9.64 -13.20
CA GLN A 8 0.85 -10.97 -13.81
C GLN A 8 2.22 -11.17 -14.48
N ARG A 9 2.75 -10.11 -15.11
CA ARG A 9 4.09 -10.13 -15.72
C ARG A 9 5.22 -10.15 -14.70
N PHE A 10 5.02 -9.56 -13.53
CA PHE A 10 5.99 -9.60 -12.44
C PHE A 10 6.06 -11.01 -11.83
N GLN A 11 4.91 -11.62 -11.54
CA GLN A 11 4.83 -12.99 -11.00
C GLN A 11 5.42 -14.05 -11.95
N HIS A 12 5.29 -13.88 -13.27
CA HIS A 12 5.85 -14.82 -14.24
C HIS A 12 7.38 -14.78 -14.37
N LYS A 13 8.03 -13.70 -13.89
CA LYS A 13 9.48 -13.53 -14.00
C LYS A 13 10.26 -14.21 -12.87
N ASN A 14 9.61 -14.54 -11.75
CA ASN A 14 10.23 -15.11 -10.55
C ASN A 14 10.34 -16.65 -10.55
N ASN A 15 10.16 -17.31 -11.71
CA ASN A 15 10.13 -18.77 -11.78
C ASN A 15 11.49 -19.42 -12.15
N VAL A 16 12.61 -18.84 -11.71
CA VAL A 16 13.93 -19.47 -11.81
C VAL A 16 14.77 -19.13 -10.59
N GLY A 17 14.94 -20.12 -9.70
CA GLY A 17 16.06 -20.22 -8.78
C GLY A 17 16.00 -19.30 -7.55
N GLU A 18 15.88 -19.92 -6.38
CA GLU A 18 16.29 -19.42 -5.06
C GLU A 18 16.57 -17.92 -4.93
N VAL A 19 15.58 -17.15 -4.49
CA VAL A 19 15.85 -15.87 -3.85
C VAL A 19 14.95 -15.78 -2.62
N ASN A 20 15.58 -15.60 -1.46
CA ASN A 20 14.97 -15.15 -0.22
C ASN A 20 14.36 -13.76 -0.47
N ILE A 21 13.20 -13.71 -1.11
CA ILE A 21 12.46 -12.46 -1.23
C ILE A 21 11.53 -12.46 -0.01
N LYS A 22 11.92 -11.71 1.03
CA LYS A 22 10.96 -11.16 1.99
C LYS A 22 10.08 -10.18 1.21
N GLU A 23 9.25 -10.70 0.34
CA GLU A 23 8.24 -9.95 -0.40
C GLU A 23 7.15 -9.72 0.64
N VAL A 24 7.15 -8.54 1.28
CA VAL A 24 5.96 -8.12 2.03
C VAL A 24 4.84 -8.09 1.00
N SER A 25 3.93 -9.06 1.10
CA SER A 25 2.86 -9.18 0.12
C SER A 25 1.95 -7.96 0.23
N ILE A 26 1.28 -7.58 -0.85
CA ILE A 26 0.31 -6.48 -0.83
C ILE A 26 -0.76 -6.75 0.23
N GLU A 27 -1.13 -8.02 0.42
CA GLU A 27 -2.06 -8.45 1.47
C GLU A 27 -1.53 -8.16 2.88
N ASP A 28 -0.25 -8.43 3.15
CA ASP A 28 0.40 -8.09 4.43
C ASP A 28 0.42 -6.59 4.66
N MET A 29 0.68 -5.80 3.62
CA MET A 29 0.68 -4.34 3.69
C MET A 29 -0.73 -3.76 3.93
N VAL A 30 -1.76 -4.36 3.33
CA VAL A 30 -3.17 -4.03 3.59
C VAL A 30 -3.55 -4.32 5.05
N LEU A 31 -3.12 -5.47 5.59
CA LEU A 31 -3.35 -5.82 6.99
C LEU A 31 -2.62 -4.87 7.95
N TRP A 32 -1.37 -4.54 7.65
CA TRP A 32 -0.57 -3.59 8.42
C TRP A 32 -1.22 -2.20 8.45
N LEU A 33 -1.61 -1.68 7.28
CA LEU A 33 -2.26 -0.37 7.15
C LEU A 33 -3.63 -0.35 7.86
N SER A 34 -4.40 -1.44 7.76
CA SER A 34 -5.69 -1.56 8.45
C SER A 34 -5.54 -1.55 9.97
N SER A 35 -4.49 -2.21 10.50
CA SER A 35 -4.17 -2.20 11.93
C SER A 35 -3.81 -0.80 12.43
N LYS A 36 -3.00 -0.05 11.67
CA LYS A 36 -2.65 1.36 11.98
C LYS A 36 -3.89 2.26 11.93
N LEU A 37 -4.80 2.05 10.98
CA LEU A 37 -6.05 2.81 10.88
C LEU A 37 -7.05 2.51 12.01
N HIS A 38 -6.97 1.31 12.59
CA HIS A 38 -7.80 0.96 13.74
C HIS A 38 -7.36 1.70 15.01
N SER A 39 -6.05 1.92 15.19
CA SER A 39 -5.53 2.67 16.33
C SER A 39 -5.58 4.20 16.12
N ALA A 40 -5.55 4.67 14.87
CA ALA A 40 -5.61 6.08 14.52
C ALA A 40 -6.60 6.32 13.36
N HIS A 41 -7.64 7.11 13.62
CA HIS A 41 -8.70 7.41 12.63
C HIS A 41 -8.17 8.15 11.38
N LYS A 42 -6.99 8.76 11.49
CA LYS A 42 -6.34 9.56 10.43
C LYS A 42 -4.83 9.33 10.46
N LEU A 43 -4.23 9.11 9.30
CA LEU A 43 -2.80 8.85 9.13
C LEU A 43 -2.23 9.71 7.99
N SER A 44 -0.95 10.07 8.11
CA SER A 44 -0.15 10.71 7.05
C SER A 44 0.58 9.64 6.21
N PHE A 45 0.57 9.78 4.89
CA PHE A 45 1.36 8.91 4.03
C PHE A 45 2.86 9.12 4.21
N PHE A 46 3.31 10.36 4.41
CA PHE A 46 4.71 10.63 4.70
C PHE A 46 5.16 9.95 5.99
N GLU A 47 4.37 10.00 7.05
CA GLU A 47 4.67 9.28 8.30
C GLU A 47 4.74 7.76 8.09
N LEU A 48 3.77 7.18 7.37
CA LEU A 48 3.77 5.75 7.06
C LEU A 48 4.97 5.34 6.19
N SER A 49 5.33 6.18 5.21
CA SER A 49 6.46 5.94 4.32
C SER A 49 7.81 6.06 5.02
N ALA A 50 7.91 6.86 6.09
CA ALA A 50 9.12 7.00 6.88
C ALA A 50 9.45 5.74 7.71
N GLU A 51 8.47 4.87 7.95
CA GLU A 51 8.68 3.54 8.56
C GLU A 51 9.21 2.50 7.55
N LEU A 52 9.22 2.83 6.25
CA LEU A 52 9.63 1.91 5.18
C LEU A 52 11.10 2.10 4.82
N THR A 53 11.73 1.01 4.40
CA THR A 53 13.18 0.98 4.11
C THR A 53 13.50 0.85 2.63
N THR A 54 12.55 0.36 1.83
CA THR A 54 12.74 0.08 0.42
C THR A 54 11.68 0.74 -0.46
N VAL A 55 12.05 0.98 -1.73
CA VAL A 55 11.11 1.49 -2.74
C VAL A 55 9.98 0.49 -3.00
N ASP A 56 10.27 -0.81 -2.90
CA ASP A 56 9.26 -1.86 -3.08
C ASP A 56 8.18 -1.81 -1.99
N GLU A 57 8.57 -1.59 -0.72
CA GLU A 57 7.63 -1.37 0.37
C GLU A 57 6.78 -0.11 0.16
N LEU A 58 7.40 0.98 -0.32
CA LEU A 58 6.70 2.24 -0.63
C LEU A 58 5.64 2.03 -1.72
N ILE A 59 6.00 1.30 -2.77
CA ILE A 59 5.07 0.94 -3.85
C ILE A 59 3.94 0.07 -3.28
N SER A 60 4.26 -0.95 -2.47
CA SER A 60 3.26 -1.80 -1.82
C SER A 60 2.29 -1.02 -0.93
N LEU A 61 2.79 -0.04 -0.16
CA LEU A 61 1.93 0.85 0.65
C LEU A 61 0.96 1.64 -0.24
N PHE A 62 1.47 2.21 -1.33
CA PHE A 62 0.63 2.97 -2.26
C PHE A 62 -0.46 2.10 -2.89
N LEU A 63 -0.14 0.86 -3.25
CA LEU A 63 -1.11 -0.10 -3.79
C LEU A 63 -2.14 -0.53 -2.75
N ALA A 64 -1.73 -0.76 -1.51
CA ALA A 64 -2.64 -1.08 -0.42
C ALA A 64 -3.65 0.05 -0.18
N ILE A 65 -3.21 1.32 -0.24
CA ILE A 65 -4.09 2.49 -0.15
C ILE A 65 -5.11 2.50 -1.30
N LEU A 66 -4.67 2.34 -2.55
CA LEU A 66 -5.56 2.30 -3.71
C LEU A 66 -6.59 1.15 -3.62
N GLU A 67 -6.18 0.01 -3.10
CA GLU A 67 -7.04 -1.15 -2.87
C GLU A 67 -8.10 -0.89 -1.79
N LEU A 68 -7.72 -0.32 -0.65
CA LEU A 68 -8.65 0.06 0.40
C LEU A 68 -9.62 1.18 -0.05
N CYS A 69 -9.15 2.13 -0.85
CA CYS A 69 -10.01 3.14 -1.50
C CYS A 69 -11.03 2.47 -2.43
N ARG A 70 -10.58 1.54 -3.28
CA ARG A 70 -11.46 0.80 -4.20
C ARG A 70 -12.55 0.03 -3.44
N ASN A 71 -12.22 -0.52 -2.28
CA ASN A 71 -13.13 -1.26 -1.41
C ASN A 71 -13.96 -0.35 -0.48
N GLN A 72 -13.87 0.98 -0.62
CA GLN A 72 -14.58 1.98 0.18
C GLN A 72 -14.33 1.84 1.70
N LYS A 73 -13.14 1.39 2.09
CA LYS A 73 -12.74 1.26 3.50
C LYS A 73 -12.10 2.52 4.06
N ILE A 74 -11.51 3.33 3.18
CA ILE A 74 -10.82 4.58 3.54
C ILE A 74 -11.21 5.70 2.58
N LYS A 75 -11.02 6.94 3.02
CA LYS A 75 -10.88 8.10 2.15
C LYS A 75 -9.45 8.59 2.16
N VAL A 76 -9.03 9.13 1.02
CA VAL A 76 -7.72 9.76 0.88
C VAL A 76 -7.95 11.18 0.39
N TYR A 77 -7.23 12.12 0.99
CA TYR A 77 -7.26 13.53 0.63
C TYR A 77 -5.84 14.00 0.35
N GLN A 78 -5.68 14.82 -0.68
CA GLN A 78 -4.43 15.48 -1.03
C GLN A 78 -4.75 16.96 -1.27
N GLU A 79 -3.98 17.85 -0.65
CA GLU A 79 -4.22 19.29 -0.77
C GLU A 79 -3.66 19.84 -2.10
N SER A 80 -2.42 19.48 -2.44
CA SER A 80 -1.79 19.80 -3.72
C SER A 80 -0.99 18.62 -4.29
N ASP A 81 -0.66 18.68 -5.59
CA ASP A 81 0.16 17.65 -6.23
C ASP A 81 1.48 17.44 -5.47
N PHE A 82 1.85 16.18 -5.26
CA PHE A 82 3.07 15.75 -4.54
C PHE A 82 3.14 16.13 -3.05
N GLU A 83 2.10 16.73 -2.50
CA GLU A 83 1.98 16.90 -1.05
C GLU A 83 1.49 15.62 -0.37
N ASP A 84 1.46 15.66 0.96
CA ASP A 84 1.11 14.53 1.79
C ASP A 84 -0.29 14.00 1.46
N LEU A 85 -0.44 12.68 1.57
CA LEU A 85 -1.71 12.01 1.41
C LEU A 85 -2.26 11.70 2.80
N VAL A 86 -3.38 12.33 3.11
CA VAL A 86 -4.12 12.11 4.34
C VAL A 86 -5.05 10.92 4.15
N ILE A 87 -4.86 9.87 4.94
CA ILE A 87 -5.63 8.63 4.89
C ILE A 87 -6.57 8.59 6.09
N GLU A 88 -7.88 8.48 5.85
CA GLU A 88 -8.92 8.47 6.88
C GLU A 88 -9.75 7.18 6.80
N SER A 89 -9.96 6.51 7.94
CA SER A 89 -10.84 5.34 7.99
C SER A 89 -12.30 5.75 7.81
N LEU A 90 -13.04 4.99 7.00
CA LEU A 90 -14.51 5.09 6.90
C LEU A 90 -15.24 4.07 7.76
N VAL A 91 -14.49 3.16 8.38
CA VAL A 91 -15.03 2.11 9.23
C VAL A 91 -14.85 2.56 10.68
N ALA A 92 -15.98 2.73 11.37
CA ALA A 92 -16.08 3.04 12.79
C ALA A 92 -15.74 1.83 13.67
#